data_AF-A0A173XMN9-F1
#
_entry.id   AF-A0A173XMN9-F1
#
_cell.length_a   1.000
_cell.length_b   1.000
_cell.length_c   1.000
_cell.angle_alpha   90.00
_cell.angle_beta   90.00
_cell.angle_gamma   90.00
#
_symmetry.space_group_name_H-M   'P 1'
#
loop_
_entity.id
_entity.type
_entity.pdbx_description
1 polymer ?
#
loop_
_entity_poly.entity_id
_entity_poly.type
_entity_poly.pdbx_seq_one_letter_code
_entity_poly.pdbx_strand_id
1 'polypeptide(L)'
;MMNPLCFVTITLHFEIRNSEMYGGNGSVGYSASSFQGVAHPEQADDSFVEAQRRIIAKLLSVPVEDVTVITKDAYDAATEEPEDDFDDRDW
;
A
#
# COMPACT_ATOMS: atom_id res chain seq x y z
N MET A 1 -18.29 1.25 -21.32
CA MET A 1 -18.42 2.53 -20.58
C MET A 1 -19.04 2.22 -19.24
N MET A 2 -18.42 2.63 -18.14
CA MET A 2 -18.91 2.37 -16.78
C MET A 2 -20.18 3.19 -16.50
N ASN A 3 -21.09 2.66 -15.68
CA ASN A 3 -22.30 3.37 -15.30
C ASN A 3 -21.93 4.62 -14.47
N PRO A 4 -22.51 5.80 -14.74
CA PRO A 4 -22.17 7.04 -14.03
C PRO A 4 -22.52 7.05 -12.52
N LEU A 5 -23.34 6.11 -12.05
CA LEU A 5 -23.61 5.91 -10.63
C LEU A 5 -22.55 5.02 -9.94
N CYS A 6 -21.71 4.33 -10.71
CA CYS A 6 -20.62 3.53 -10.17
C CYS A 6 -19.40 4.43 -9.94
N PHE A 7 -18.94 4.49 -8.68
CA PHE A 7 -17.69 5.14 -8.30
C PHE A 7 -16.68 4.07 -7.90
N VAL A 8 -15.58 3.98 -8.64
CA VAL A 8 -14.54 2.96 -8.42
C VAL A 8 -13.29 3.60 -7.86
N THR A 9 -12.77 2.99 -6.79
CA THR A 9 -11.47 3.31 -6.20
C THR A 9 -10.58 2.09 -6.34
N ILE A 10 -9.33 2.31 -6.77
CA ILE A 10 -8.29 1.29 -6.78
C ILE A 10 -7.25 1.68 -5.76
N THR A 11 -6.88 0.76 -4.88
CA THR A 11 -5.84 0.97 -3.87
C THR A 11 -4.75 -0.08 -4.01
N LEU A 12 -3.50 0.36 -4.10
CA LEU A 12 -2.32 -0.48 -4.07
C LEU A 12 -1.62 -0.34 -2.71
N HIS A 13 -1.16 -1.45 -2.16
CA HIS A 13 -0.42 -1.51 -0.91
C HIS A 13 1.02 -1.89 -1.18
N PHE A 14 1.95 -1.29 -0.44
CA PHE A 14 3.37 -1.42 -0.66
C PHE A 14 4.09 -1.73 0.65
N GLU A 15 5.01 -2.68 0.60
CA GLU A 15 6.10 -2.82 1.56
C GLU A 15 7.33 -2.10 0.98
N ILE A 16 7.96 -1.25 1.77
CA ILE A 16 9.11 -0.44 1.38
C ILE A 16 10.25 -0.69 2.36
N ARG A 17 11.41 -1.06 1.84
CA ARG A 17 12.62 -1.32 2.62
C ARG A 17 13.62 -0.17 2.48
N ASN A 18 14.48 -0.03 3.49
CA ASN A 18 15.64 0.87 3.47
C ASN A 18 15.34 2.35 3.18
N SER A 19 14.11 2.81 3.40
CA SER A 19 13.74 4.21 3.20
C SER A 19 13.99 5.02 4.47
N GLU A 20 14.64 6.18 4.34
CA GLU A 20 14.80 7.16 5.42
C GLU A 20 13.46 7.58 6.05
N MET A 21 12.37 7.54 5.28
CA MET A 21 11.02 7.83 5.79
C MET A 21 10.57 6.86 6.89
N TYR A 22 11.06 5.62 6.86
CA TYR A 22 10.64 4.54 7.76
C TYR A 22 11.74 4.09 8.73
N GLY A 23 12.84 4.85 8.84
CA GLY A 23 13.94 4.56 9.76
C GLY A 23 15.27 4.23 9.08
N GLY A 24 15.36 4.33 7.75
CA GLY A 24 16.60 4.19 7.00
C GLY A 24 17.00 2.74 6.74
N ASN A 25 18.31 2.49 6.57
CA ASN A 25 18.84 1.18 6.22
C ASN A 25 18.43 0.08 7.22
N GLY A 26 17.86 -1.02 6.71
CA GLY A 26 17.36 -2.14 7.51
C GLY A 26 15.93 -1.97 8.05
N SER A 27 15.30 -0.82 7.84
CA SER A 27 13.88 -0.61 8.17
C SER A 27 12.94 -1.19 7.12
N VAL A 28 11.72 -1.49 7.55
CA VAL A 28 10.58 -1.84 6.70
C VAL A 28 9.44 -0.91 7.08
N GLY A 29 8.82 -0.30 6.08
CA GLY A 29 7.61 0.50 6.25
C GLY A 29 6.56 0.12 5.22
N TYR A 30 5.34 0.61 5.46
CA TYR A 30 4.19 0.26 4.66
C TYR A 30 3.47 1.53 4.18
N SER A 31 3.02 1.52 2.93
CA SER A 31 2.28 2.63 2.32
C SER A 31 1.14 2.13 1.46
N ALA A 32 0.13 2.98 1.25
CA ALA A 32 -0.98 2.71 0.34
C ALA A 32 -1.20 3.91 -0.60
N SER A 33 -1.43 3.63 -1.89
CA SER A 33 -1.80 4.63 -2.90
C SER A 33 -3.20 4.37 -3.39
N SER A 34 -4.10 5.35 -3.25
CA SER A 34 -5.50 5.24 -3.68
C SER A 34 -5.80 6.15 -4.86
N PHE A 35 -6.43 5.59 -5.90
CA PHE A 35 -6.86 6.25 -7.12
C PHE A 35 -8.38 6.26 -7.15
N GLN A 36 -8.98 7.45 -7.12
CA GLN A 36 -10.42 7.64 -7.04
C GLN A 36 -11.02 7.99 -8.40
N GLY A 37 -12.27 7.58 -8.64
CA GLY A 37 -12.99 7.91 -9.87
C GLY A 37 -12.40 7.22 -11.11
N VAL A 38 -11.92 5.99 -10.97
CA VAL A 38 -11.28 5.25 -12.06
C VAL A 38 -12.32 4.87 -13.12
N ALA A 39 -12.21 5.48 -14.30
CA ALA A 39 -13.14 5.26 -15.41
C ALA A 39 -12.92 3.92 -16.13
N HIS A 40 -11.69 3.41 -16.10
CA HIS A 40 -11.24 2.20 -16.79
C HIS A 40 -10.49 1.25 -15.83
N PRO A 41 -11.18 0.65 -14.85
CA PRO A 41 -10.53 -0.23 -13.86
C PRO A 41 -9.87 -1.46 -14.50
N GLU A 42 -10.31 -1.86 -15.69
CA GLU A 42 -9.69 -2.93 -16.49
C GLU A 42 -8.23 -2.62 -16.92
N GLN A 43 -7.80 -1.36 -16.85
CA GLN A 43 -6.43 -0.94 -17.17
C GLN A 43 -5.48 -0.99 -15.97
N ALA A 44 -5.96 -1.39 -14.78
CA ALA A 44 -5.11 -1.65 -13.62
C ALA A 44 -4.43 -3.03 -13.74
N ASP A 45 -3.64 -3.19 -14.81
CA ASP A 45 -2.87 -4.38 -15.12
C ASP A 45 -1.45 -4.34 -14.53
N ASP A 46 -0.63 -5.36 -14.85
CA ASP A 46 0.75 -5.45 -14.37
C ASP A 46 1.61 -4.24 -14.77
N SER A 47 1.33 -3.62 -15.92
CA SER A 47 2.07 -2.43 -16.36
C SER A 47 1.72 -1.21 -15.52
N PHE A 48 0.44 -1.05 -15.16
CA PHE A 48 0.01 -0.02 -14.22
C PHE A 48 0.68 -0.23 -12.84
N VAL A 49 0.66 -1.45 -12.32
CA VAL A 49 1.26 -1.78 -11.01
C VAL A 49 2.77 -1.50 -11.00
N GLU A 50 3.50 -1.93 -12.03
CA GLU A 50 4.94 -1.67 -12.16
C GLU A 50 5.26 -0.18 -12.32
N ALA A 51 4.40 0.59 -13.00
CA ALA A 51 4.55 2.03 -13.08
C ALA A 51 4.41 2.69 -11.70
N GLN A 52 3.39 2.30 -10.90
CA GLN A 52 3.21 2.83 -9.54
C GLN A 52 4.37 2.45 -8.63
N ARG A 53 4.86 1.21 -8.72
CA ARG A 53 6.04 0.74 -7.98
C ARG A 53 7.27 1.63 -8.23
N ARG A 54 7.55 1.96 -9.50
CA ARG A 54 8.66 2.86 -9.88
C ARG A 54 8.47 4.29 -9.38
N ILE A 55 7.23 4.79 -9.38
CA ILE A 55 6.89 6.11 -8.85
C ILE A 55 7.17 6.16 -7.35
N ILE A 56 6.74 5.15 -6.58
CA ILE A 56 7.00 5.06 -5.13
C ILE A 56 8.50 4.96 -4.85
N ALA A 57 9.22 4.11 -5.58
CA ALA A 57 10.67 3.99 -5.43
C ALA A 57 11.38 5.34 -5.62
N LYS A 58 11.00 6.06 -6.69
CA LYS A 58 11.54 7.40 -6.96
C LYS A 58 11.15 8.41 -5.89
N LEU A 59 9.89 8.40 -5.43
CA LEU A 59 9.38 9.34 -4.41
C LEU A 59 10.13 9.17 -3.08
N LEU A 60 10.39 7.93 -2.69
CA LEU A 60 11.06 7.58 -1.44
C LEU A 60 12.57 7.49 -1.57
N SER A 61 13.12 7.78 -2.76
CA SER A 61 14.56 7.72 -3.06
C SER A 61 15.19 6.36 -2.70
N VAL A 62 14.47 5.27 -2.96
CA VAL A 62 14.94 3.89 -2.77
C VAL A 62 15.04 3.15 -4.12
N PRO A 63 15.83 2.09 -4.22
CA PRO A 63 15.82 1.21 -5.37
C PRO A 63 14.45 0.56 -5.60
N VAL A 64 14.15 0.16 -6.84
CA VAL A 64 12.84 -0.43 -7.18
C VAL A 64 12.66 -1.82 -6.54
N GLU A 65 13.77 -2.54 -6.37
CA GLU A 65 13.86 -3.81 -5.66
C GLU A 65 13.47 -3.71 -4.17
N ASP A 66 13.59 -2.52 -3.58
CA ASP A 66 13.20 -2.25 -2.19
C ASP A 66 11.72 -1.86 -2.05
N VAL A 67 10.97 -1.80 -3.16
CA VAL A 67 9.52 -1.57 -3.16
C VAL A 67 8.83 -2.83 -3.65
N THR A 68 7.97 -3.41 -2.82
CA THR A 68 7.17 -4.59 -3.16
C THR A 68 5.70 -4.24 -3.07
N VAL A 69 4.92 -4.54 -4.12
CA VAL A 69 3.47 -4.44 -4.07
C VAL A 69 2.93 -5.68 -3.37
N ILE A 70 2.13 -5.48 -2.33
CA ILE A 70 1.61 -6.55 -1.47
C ILE A 70 0.08 -6.58 -1.52
N THR A 71 -0.50 -7.69 -1.06
CA THR A 71 -1.95 -7.79 -0.90
C THR A 71 -2.43 -6.90 0.23
N LYS A 72 -3.72 -6.55 0.22
CA LYS A 72 -4.37 -5.84 1.33
C LYS A 72 -4.21 -6.62 2.65
N ASP A 73 -4.46 -7.93 2.63
CA ASP A 73 -4.35 -8.76 3.83
C ASP A 73 -2.93 -8.77 4.43
N ALA A 74 -1.89 -8.77 3.60
CA ALA A 74 -0.50 -8.68 4.06
C ALA A 74 -0.18 -7.30 4.66
N TYR A 75 -0.78 -6.24 4.09
CA TYR A 75 -0.65 -4.89 4.62
C TYR A 75 -1.35 -4.75 5.98
N ASP A 76 -2.61 -5.20 6.08
CA ASP A 76 -3.39 -5.14 7.31
C ASP A 76 -2.68 -5.93 8.43
N ALA A 77 -2.26 -7.17 8.15
CA ALA A 77 -1.54 -7.99 9.13
C ALA A 77 -0.22 -7.36 9.63
N ALA A 78 0.39 -6.47 8.84
CA ALA A 78 1.63 -5.79 9.18
C ALA A 78 1.44 -4.41 9.82
N THR A 79 0.22 -3.84 9.75
CA THR A 79 -0.06 -2.46 10.16
C THR A 79 -1.17 -2.34 11.20
N GLU A 80 -2.02 -3.36 11.36
CA GLU A 80 -2.97 -3.43 12.47
C GLU A 80 -2.20 -3.61 13.77
N GLU A 81 -2.42 -2.71 14.73
CA GLU A 81 -1.95 -2.89 16.10
C GLU A 81 -2.67 -4.12 16.68
N PRO A 82 -1.99 -4.97 17.47
CA PRO A 82 -2.68 -6.04 18.17
C PRO A 82 -3.81 -5.42 18.99
N GLU A 83 -5.03 -5.94 18.87
CA GLU A 83 -6.09 -5.62 19.80
C GLU A 83 -5.54 -5.95 21.19
N ASP A 84 -5.23 -4.92 21.97
CA ASP A 84 -4.91 -5.12 23.38
C ASP A 84 -6.16 -5.76 23.98
N ASP A 85 -6.08 -7.07 24.24
CA ASP A 85 -6.91 -7.78 25.19
C ASP A 85 -6.66 -7.18 26.58
N PHE A 86 -7.06 -5.91 26.79
CA PHE A 86 -7.37 -5.39 28.11
C PHE A 86 -8.61 -6.13 28.56
N ASP A 87 -8.34 -7.34 29.05
CA ASP A 87 -9.18 -8.12 29.92
C ASP A 87 -9.67 -7.18 31.02
N ASP A 88 -10.92 -6.70 30.92
CA ASP A 88 -11.67 -6.00 31.96
C ASP A 88 -11.93 -6.95 33.16
N ARG A 89 -10.90 -7.67 33.60
CA ARG A 89 -10.89 -8.47 34.82
C ARG A 89 -10.19 -7.68 35.91
N ASP A 90 -11.05 -7.22 36.81
CA ASP A 90 -10.81 -6.80 38.19
C ASP A 90 -10.33 -5.35 38.42
N TRP A 91 -11.31 -4.48 38.68
CA TRP A 91 -11.26 -3.47 39.76
C TRP A 91 -12.66 -3.08 40.24
#